data_AF-A0A410JSM1-F1
#
_entry.id   AF-A0A410JSM1-F1
#
_cell.length_a   1.000
_cell.length_b   1.000
_cell.length_c   1.000
_cell.angle_alpha   90.00
_cell.angle_beta   90.00
_cell.angle_gamma   90.00
#
_symmetry.space_group_name_H-M   'P 1'
#
loop_
_entity.id
_entity.type
_entity.pdbx_description
1 polymer ?
#
loop_
_entity_poly.entity_id
_entity_poly.type
_entity_poly.pdbx_seq_one_letter_code
_entity_poly.pdbx_strand_id
1 'polypeptide(L)' 'MTRKERLRQRNQKVRRLFEEFSKKNPQWRVDALIEAVALKVYLAPRTVDAILRGEGCYSE' A
#
# COMPACT_ATOMS: atom_id res chain seq x y z
N MET A 1 12.54 17.37 -5.59
CA MET A 1 11.78 16.26 -4.94
C MET A 1 12.78 15.24 -4.44
N THR A 2 12.86 15.04 -3.13
CA THR A 2 13.78 14.12 -2.46
C THR A 2 13.29 12.67 -2.55
N ARG A 3 14.19 11.71 -2.32
CA ARG A 3 13.84 10.28 -2.21
C ARG A 3 12.75 10.05 -1.16
N LYS A 4 12.85 10.72 0.00
CA LYS A 4 11.89 10.65 1.10
C LYS A 4 10.50 11.11 0.70
N GLU A 5 10.40 12.22 -0.04
CA GLU A 5 9.12 12.70 -0.57
C GLU A 5 8.49 11.73 -1.56
N ARG A 6 9.29 11.12 -2.45
CA ARG A 6 8.79 10.09 -3.39
C ARG A 6 8.23 8.87 -2.66
N LEU A 7 8.94 8.39 -1.64
CA LEU A 7 8.47 7.27 -0.82
C LEU A 7 7.19 7.63 -0.05
N ARG A 8 7.10 8.85 0.50
CA ARG A 8 5.89 9.33 1.17
C ARG A 8 4.68 9.35 0.23
N GLN A 9 4.85 9.88 -0.98
CA GLN A 9 3.78 9.92 -1.97
C GLN A 9 3.34 8.53 -2.42
N ARG A 10 4.29 7.62 -2.65
CA ARG A 10 3.99 6.21 -2.95
C ARG A 10 3.18 5.57 -1.82
N ASN A 11 3.63 5.72 -0.58
CA ASN A 11 2.96 5.11 0.57
C ASN A 11 1.54 5.66 0.75
N GLN A 12 1.35 6.96 0.54
CA GLN A 12 0.02 7.57 0.55
C GLN A 12 -0.88 7.05 -0.57
N LYS A 13 -0.33 6.85 -1.77
CA LYS A 13 -1.06 6.26 -2.90
C LYS A 13 -1.52 4.82 -2.60
N VAL A 14 -0.65 4.00 -2.00
CA VAL A 14 -0.98 2.62 -1.59
C VAL A 14 -2.16 2.61 -0.60
N ARG A 15 -2.12 3.46 0.43
CA ARG A 15 -3.20 3.55 1.42
C ARG A 15 -4.54 3.96 0.80
N ARG A 16 -4.53 4.98 -0.06
CA ARG A 16 -5.74 5.41 -0.78
C ARG A 16 -6.32 4.30 -1.64
N LEU A 17 -5.49 3.61 -2.42
CA LEU A 17 -5.95 2.50 -3.25
C LEU A 17 -6.51 1.35 -2.42
N PHE A 18 -5.88 1.02 -1.29
CA PHE A 18 -6.40 -0.03 -0.40
C PHE A 18 -7.79 0.32 0.14
N GLU A 19 -8.01 1.56 0.60
CA GLU A 19 -9.33 2.02 1.03
C GLU A 19 -10.38 1.97 -0.10
N GLU A 20 -10.02 2.41 -1.30
CA GLU A 20 -10.92 2.36 -2.46
C GLU A 20 -11.30 0.91 -2.82
N PHE A 21 -10.34 0.00 -2.80
CA PHE A 21 -10.58 -1.42 -3.09
C PHE A 21 -11.41 -2.09 -2.00
N SER A 22 -11.14 -1.78 -0.73
CA SER A 22 -11.90 -2.30 0.41
C SER A 22 -13.36 -1.83 0.37
N LYS A 23 -13.61 -0.55 0.03
CA LYS A 23 -14.98 -0.03 -0.13
C LYS A 23 -15.73 -0.67 -1.29
N LYS A 24 -15.04 -0.92 -2.42
CA LYS A 24 -15.64 -1.55 -3.60
C LYS A 24 -15.89 -3.05 -3.41
N ASN A 25 -15.09 -3.71 -2.56
CA ASN A 25 -15.13 -5.15 -2.35
C ASN A 25 -15.15 -5.47 -0.84
N PRO A 26 -16.22 -5.15 -0.10
CA PRO A 26 -16.28 -5.34 1.35
C PRO A 26 -16.20 -6.81 1.79
N GLN A 27 -16.51 -7.75 0.89
CA GLN A 27 -16.45 -9.19 1.12
C GLN A 27 -15.06 -9.81 0.89
N TRP A 28 -14.10 -9.04 0.35
CA TRP A 28 -12.76 -9.55 0.10
C TRP A 28 -11.95 -9.64 1.38
N ARG A 29 -11.17 -10.72 1.49
CA ARG A 29 -10.15 -10.84 2.54
C ARG A 29 -9.07 -9.77 2.35
N VAL A 30 -8.48 -9.36 3.47
CA VAL A 30 -7.38 -8.38 3.49
C VAL A 30 -6.23 -8.83 2.58
N ASP A 31 -5.86 -10.11 2.57
CA ASP A 31 -4.79 -10.63 1.72
C ASP A 31 -5.10 -10.44 0.22
N ALA A 32 -6.35 -10.69 -0.19
CA ALA A 32 -6.77 -10.49 -1.58
C ALA A 32 -6.76 -9.00 -1.97
N LEU A 33 -7.13 -8.12 -1.04
CA LEU A 33 -7.02 -6.67 -1.23
C LEU A 33 -5.56 -6.23 -1.38
N ILE A 34 -4.65 -6.78 -0.56
CA ILE A 34 -3.20 -6.49 -0.63
C ILE A 34 -2.63 -6.93 -1.97
N GLU A 35 -2.93 -8.14 -2.43
CA GLU A 35 -2.50 -8.65 -3.74
C GLU A 35 -3.01 -7.78 -4.90
N ALA A 36 -4.29 -7.39 -4.86
CA ALA A 36 -4.86 -6.53 -5.89
C ALA A 36 -4.21 -5.13 -5.93
N VAL A 37 -3.93 -4.55 -4.76
CA VAL A 37 -3.22 -3.26 -4.67
C VAL A 37 -1.78 -3.41 -5.15
N ALA A 38 -1.09 -4.47 -4.74
CA ALA A 38 0.30 -4.78 -5.13
C ALA A 38 0.47 -4.83 -6.65
N LEU A 39 -0.44 -5.52 -7.35
CA LEU A 39 -0.48 -5.57 -8.82
C LEU A 39 -0.69 -4.18 -9.45
N LYS A 40 -1.51 -3.32 -8.83
CA LYS A 40 -1.77 -1.95 -9.34
C LYS A 40 -0.61 -1.00 -9.14
N VAL A 41 0.18 -1.17 -8.08
CA VAL A 41 1.29 -0.27 -7.76
C VAL A 41 2.66 -0.84 -8.12
N TYR A 42 2.71 -2.05 -8.69
CA TYR A 42 3.92 -2.79 -9.04
C TYR A 42 4.89 -2.92 -7.85
N LEU A 43 4.34 -3.25 -6.67
CA LEU A 43 5.11 -3.54 -5.45
C LEU A 43 4.89 -4.98 -5.04
N ALA A 44 5.84 -5.54 -4.29
CA ALA A 44 5.62 -6.83 -3.63
C ALA A 44 4.46 -6.72 -2.61
N PRO A 45 3.60 -7.74 -2.48
CA PRO A 45 2.52 -7.77 -1.47
C PRO A 45 3.01 -7.48 -0.06
N ARG A 46 4.16 -8.05 0.32
CA ARG A 46 4.84 -7.79 1.61
C ARG A 46 5.17 -6.30 1.82
N THR A 47 5.56 -5.60 0.76
CA THR A 47 5.86 -4.16 0.83
C THR A 47 4.58 -3.35 1.00
N VAL A 48 3.49 -3.75 0.35
CA VAL A 48 2.17 -3.13 0.54
C VAL A 48 1.69 -3.33 1.97
N ASP A 49 1.75 -4.55 2.50
CA ASP A 49 1.42 -4.86 3.90
C ASP A 49 2.23 -4.00 4.88
N ALA A 50 3.56 -3.93 4.71
CA ALA A 50 4.42 -3.07 5.53
C ALA A 50 4.00 -1.59 5.48
N ILE A 51 3.70 -1.05 4.28
CA ILE A 51 3.23 0.34 4.10
C ILE A 51 1.90 0.59 4.83
N LEU A 52 0.99 -0.37 4.80
CA LEU A 52 -0.31 -0.30 5.47
C LEU A 52 -0.14 -0.35 6.99
N ARG A 53 0.74 -1.21 7.50
CA ARG A 53 1.12 -1.29 8.92
C ARG A 53 1.93 -0.09 9.42
N GLY A 54 2.49 0.70 8.49
CA GLY A 54 3.42 1.78 8.83
C GLY A 54 4.83 1.28 9.14
N GLU A 55 5.11 0.02 8.87
CA GLU A 55 6.42 -0.62 8.99
C GLU A 55 7.28 -0.23 7.77
N GLY A 56 8.53 0.18 8.00
CA GLY A 56 9.45 0.62 6.93
C GLY A 56 9.59 2.14 6.76
N CYS A 57 9.06 2.95 7.68
CA CYS A 57 9.39 4.38 7.81
C CYS A 57 10.60 4.68 8.70
N TYR A 58 11.19 3.69 9.38
CA TYR A 58 12.22 3.92 10.42
C TYR A 58 13.47 3.08 10.20
N SER A 59 14.28 3.47 9.22
CA SER A 59 15.72 3.20 9.20
C SER A 59 16.37 4.34 8.39
N GLU A 60 16.12 5.57 8.81
CA GLU A 60 17.00 6.73 8.59
C GLU A 60 17.23 7.39 9.95
#